data_AF-A0A9C8RIX8-F1
#
_entry.id   AF-A0A9C8RIX8-F1
#
_cell.length_a   1.000
_cell.length_b   1.000
_cell.length_c   1.000
_cell.angle_alpha   90.00
_cell.angle_beta   90.00
_cell.angle_gamma   90.00
#
_symmetry.space_group_name_H-M   'P 1'
#
loop_
_entity.id
_entity.type
_entity.pdbx_description
1 polymer ?
#
loop_
_entity_poly.entity_id
_entity_poly.type
_entity_poly.pdbx_seq_one_letter_code
_entity_poly.pdbx_strand_id
1 'polypeptide(L)'
;MSSSPDLKSSGAVKRLINGSYGLALTYWVLYLAGAAVFFILGSLAVADEAWPRYITLLGLTLGWTFALLTGIKFAYQGDDPGKALGRIAMLFLLLNLTNALATLSFI
;
A
#
# COMPACT_ATOMS: atom_id res chain seq x y z
N MET A 1 -2.34 10.00 44.05
CA MET A 1 -2.35 10.14 42.58
C MET A 1 -1.06 9.58 42.03
N SER A 2 -1.09 8.40 41.41
CA SER A 2 0.01 7.91 40.56
C SER A 2 -0.59 7.36 39.28
N SER A 3 -0.53 8.16 38.22
CA SER A 3 -0.91 7.77 36.87
C SER A 3 0.19 6.88 36.29
N SER A 4 -0.05 5.59 36.18
CA SER A 4 0.84 4.67 35.45
C SER A 4 0.36 4.57 33.99
N PRO A 5 1.22 4.83 32.98
CA PRO A 5 0.80 4.86 31.58
C PRO A 5 0.79 3.47 30.94
N ASP A 6 -0.23 3.23 30.14
CA ASP A 6 -0.27 2.41 28.91
C ASP A 6 0.37 1.00 28.90
N LEU A 7 -0.40 0.02 29.39
CA LEU A 7 -0.27 -1.40 29.02
C LEU A 7 -1.39 -1.89 28.07
N LYS A 8 -2.08 -0.98 27.37
CA LYS A 8 -3.08 -1.33 26.34
C LYS A 8 -2.47 -1.66 24.97
N SER A 9 -1.24 -1.22 24.70
CA SER A 9 -0.56 -1.43 23.42
C SER A 9 -0.29 -2.90 23.12
N SER A 10 0.16 -3.70 24.11
CA SER A 10 0.46 -5.11 23.88
C SER A 10 -0.75 -5.96 23.54
N GLY A 11 -1.94 -5.67 24.09
CA GLY A 11 -3.17 -6.39 23.77
C GLY A 11 -3.71 -6.08 22.36
N ALA A 12 -3.58 -4.83 21.93
CA ALA A 12 -3.95 -4.41 20.57
C ALA A 12 -2.98 -4.95 19.53
N VAL A 13 -1.67 -4.89 19.77
CA VAL A 13 -0.63 -5.47 18.91
C VAL A 13 -0.77 -6.99 18.82
N LYS A 14 -1.04 -7.67 19.93
CA LYS A 14 -1.23 -9.12 19.96
C LYS A 14 -2.54 -9.54 19.26
N ARG A 15 -3.62 -8.75 19.35
CA ARG A 15 -4.84 -8.95 18.53
C ARG A 15 -4.64 -8.61 17.05
N LEU A 16 -3.75 -7.68 16.72
CA LEU A 16 -3.37 -7.32 15.35
C LEU A 16 -2.70 -8.50 14.63
N ILE A 17 -1.83 -9.21 15.35
CA ILE A 17 -1.00 -10.30 14.84
C ILE A 17 -1.77 -11.63 14.72
N ASN A 18 -2.77 -11.88 15.57
CA ASN A 18 -3.26 -13.25 15.81
C ASN A 18 -4.55 -13.69 15.09
N GLY A 19 -5.06 -13.04 14.05
CA GLY A 19 -6.06 -13.74 13.22
C GLY A 19 -7.00 -12.99 12.28
N SER A 20 -7.10 -11.66 12.30
CA SER A 20 -8.00 -10.94 11.36
C SER A 20 -7.34 -9.72 10.70
N TYR A 21 -6.47 -9.01 11.42
CA TYR A 21 -5.72 -7.87 10.87
C TYR A 21 -4.38 -8.23 10.23
N GLY A 22 -3.87 -9.45 10.46
CA GLY A 22 -2.58 -9.89 9.90
C GLY A 22 -2.56 -9.89 8.38
N LEU A 23 -3.66 -10.30 7.73
CA LEU A 23 -3.80 -10.22 6.28
C LEU A 23 -3.77 -8.76 5.81
N ALA A 24 -4.62 -7.89 6.39
CA ALA A 24 -4.65 -6.48 6.04
C ALA A 24 -3.29 -5.81 6.21
N LEU A 25 -2.60 -6.05 7.33
CA LEU A 25 -1.28 -5.49 7.60
C LEU A 25 -0.24 -6.00 6.61
N THR A 26 -0.27 -7.29 6.25
CA THR A 26 0.63 -7.85 5.23
C THR A 26 0.41 -7.19 3.87
N TYR A 27 -0.84 -6.99 3.43
CA TYR A 27 -1.13 -6.29 2.18
C TYR A 27 -0.72 -4.82 2.20
N TRP A 28 -0.91 -4.13 3.33
CA TRP A 28 -0.45 -2.74 3.48
C TRP A 28 1.07 -2.60 3.47
N VAL A 29 1.79 -3.53 4.09
CA VAL A 29 3.25 -3.57 4.05
C VAL A 29 3.75 -3.87 2.63
N LEU A 30 3.14 -4.84 1.93
CA LEU A 30 3.46 -5.14 0.53
C LEU A 30 3.17 -3.96 -0.40
N TYR A 31 2.07 -3.24 -0.15
CA TYR A 31 1.75 -2.01 -0.86
C TYR A 31 2.81 -0.93 -0.62
N LEU A 32 3.13 -0.64 0.65
CA LEU A 32 4.13 0.36 1.03
C LEU A 32 5.52 0.02 0.48
N ALA A 33 5.92 -1.25 0.49
CA ALA A 33 7.16 -1.69 -0.10
C ALA A 33 7.20 -1.41 -1.61
N GLY A 34 6.14 -1.78 -2.34
CA GLY A 34 6.03 -1.47 -3.77
C GLY A 34 6.02 0.04 -4.06
N ALA A 35 5.30 0.81 -3.25
CA ALA A 35 5.24 2.26 -3.37
C ALA A 35 6.60 2.93 -3.11
N ALA A 36 7.36 2.47 -2.11
CA ALA A 36 8.70 2.96 -1.84
C ALA A 36 9.67 2.64 -2.97
N VAL A 37 9.60 1.42 -3.52
CA VAL A 37 10.41 1.01 -4.69
C VAL A 37 10.07 1.88 -5.90
N PHE A 38 8.77 2.08 -6.19
CA PHE A 38 8.35 2.97 -7.27
C PHE A 38 8.81 4.41 -7.04
N PHE A 39 8.72 4.92 -5.82
CA PHE A 39 9.17 6.28 -5.51
C PHE A 39 10.67 6.45 -5.79
N ILE A 40 11.50 5.54 -5.26
CA ILE A 40 12.97 5.63 -5.44
C ILE A 40 13.35 5.46 -6.91
N LEU A 41 12.88 4.40 -7.56
CA LEU A 41 13.22 4.10 -8.96
C LEU A 41 12.58 5.10 -9.93
N GLY A 42 11.37 5.57 -9.62
CA GLY A 42 10.65 6.59 -10.37
C GLY A 42 11.36 7.93 -10.31
N SER A 43 11.76 8.38 -9.12
CA SER A 43 12.58 9.59 -8.95
C SER A 43 13.90 9.50 -9.71
N LEU A 44 14.61 8.36 -9.66
CA LEU A 44 15.84 8.16 -10.44
C LEU A 44 15.56 8.19 -11.95
N ALA A 45 14.51 7.52 -12.43
CA ALA A 45 14.16 7.50 -13.84
C ALA A 45 13.74 8.89 -14.36
N VAL A 46 13.08 9.70 -13.54
CA VAL A 46 12.74 11.10 -13.85
C VAL A 46 14.01 11.95 -13.88
N ALA A 47 14.92 11.79 -12.90
CA ALA A 47 16.17 12.51 -12.84
C ALA A 47 17.10 12.23 -14.05
N ASP A 48 17.10 11.00 -14.56
CA ASP A 48 17.86 10.59 -15.74
C ASP A 48 17.15 10.92 -17.08
N GLU A 49 16.01 11.64 -17.06
CA GLU A 49 15.12 11.88 -18.21
C GLU A 49 14.70 10.59 -18.96
N ALA A 50 14.78 9.45 -18.28
CA ALA A 50 14.53 8.12 -18.84
C ALA A 50 13.03 7.80 -18.87
N TRP A 51 12.26 8.57 -19.64
CA TRP A 51 10.82 8.43 -19.79
C TRP A 51 10.34 6.98 -20.09
N PRO A 52 11.00 6.19 -20.95
CA PRO A 52 10.60 4.79 -21.17
C PRO A 52 10.68 3.92 -19.91
N ARG A 53 11.70 4.14 -19.08
CA ARG A 53 11.87 3.44 -17.80
C ARG A 53 10.77 3.86 -16.83
N TYR A 54 10.46 5.16 -16.75
CA TYR A 54 9.40 5.68 -15.90
C TYR A 54 8.01 5.11 -16.28
N ILE A 55 7.68 5.07 -17.58
CA ILE A 55 6.42 4.47 -18.08
C ILE A 55 6.36 2.96 -17.76
N THR A 56 7.48 2.25 -17.88
CA THR A 56 7.55 0.83 -17.52
C THR A 56 7.31 0.63 -16.02
N LEU A 57 7.89 1.46 -15.17
CA LEU A 57 7.68 1.44 -13.71
C LEU A 57 6.23 1.77 -13.35
N LEU A 58 5.58 2.73 -14.04
CA LEU A 58 4.17 3.02 -13.87
C LEU A 58 3.29 1.80 -14.21
N GLY A 59 3.56 1.14 -15.32
CA GLY A 59 2.88 -0.10 -15.71
C GLY A 59 3.06 -1.22 -14.67
N LEU A 60 4.27 -1.37 -14.13
CA LEU A 60 4.57 -2.32 -13.06
C LEU A 60 3.80 -2.00 -11.77
N THR A 61 3.72 -0.72 -11.37
CA THR A 61 2.99 -0.31 -10.16
C THR A 61 1.48 -0.53 -10.31
N LEU A 62 0.92 -0.29 -11.50
CA LEU A 62 -0.46 -0.64 -11.80
C LEU A 62 -0.68 -2.16 -11.70
N GLY A 63 0.19 -2.95 -12.33
CA GLY A 63 0.15 -4.42 -12.25
C GLY A 63 0.25 -4.94 -10.82
N TRP A 64 1.16 -4.35 -10.02
CA TRP A 64 1.32 -4.65 -8.60
C TRP A 64 0.04 -4.37 -7.80
N THR A 65 -0.61 -3.25 -8.08
CA THR A 65 -1.87 -2.87 -7.44
C THR A 65 -2.98 -3.85 -7.77
N PHE A 66 -3.09 -4.28 -9.04
CA PHE A 66 -4.05 -5.32 -9.44
C PHE A 66 -3.75 -6.68 -8.79
N ALA A 67 -2.47 -7.05 -8.66
CA ALA A 67 -2.07 -8.28 -7.97
C ALA A 67 -2.46 -8.24 -6.49
N LEU A 68 -2.23 -7.11 -5.81
CA LEU A 68 -2.65 -6.90 -4.42
C LEU A 68 -4.17 -6.95 -4.27
N LEU A 69 -4.93 -6.29 -5.14
CA LEU A 69 -6.40 -6.32 -5.11
C LEU A 69 -6.94 -7.73 -5.37
N THR A 70 -6.34 -8.46 -6.29
CA THR A 70 -6.69 -9.88 -6.53
C THR A 70 -6.40 -10.72 -5.29
N GLY A 71 -5.23 -10.55 -4.68
CA GLY A 71 -4.87 -11.24 -3.43
C GLY A 71 -5.86 -10.95 -2.30
N ILE A 72 -6.21 -9.67 -2.10
CA ILE A 72 -7.20 -9.27 -1.09
C ILE A 72 -8.56 -9.89 -1.40
N LYS A 73 -9.01 -9.87 -2.66
CA LYS A 73 -10.27 -10.50 -3.07
C LYS A 73 -10.32 -11.99 -2.74
N PHE A 74 -9.21 -12.73 -2.94
CA PHE A 74 -9.14 -14.15 -2.60
C PHE A 74 -9.09 -14.41 -1.08
N ALA A 75 -8.45 -13.52 -0.32
CA ALA A 75 -8.31 -13.66 1.12
C ALA A 75 -9.53 -13.18 1.93
N TYR A 76 -10.38 -12.32 1.35
CA TYR A 76 -11.52 -11.72 2.05
C TYR A 76 -12.78 -12.61 1.95
N GLN A 77 -13.21 -13.19 3.10
CA GLN A 77 -14.43 -14.01 3.22
C GLN A 77 -15.58 -13.30 3.96
N GLY A 78 -15.68 -11.96 3.85
CA GLY A 78 -16.74 -11.18 4.51
C GLY A 78 -18.03 -11.04 3.68
N ASP A 79 -19.13 -10.61 4.32
CA ASP A 79 -20.48 -10.47 3.72
C ASP A 79 -20.57 -9.48 2.54
N ASP A 80 -19.65 -8.51 2.43
CA ASP A 80 -19.64 -7.49 1.36
C ASP A 80 -18.23 -7.25 0.77
N PRO A 81 -17.66 -8.24 0.04
CA PRO A 81 -16.28 -8.15 -0.45
C PRO A 81 -16.12 -7.03 -1.49
N GLY A 82 -17.12 -6.79 -2.33
CA GLY A 82 -17.05 -5.78 -3.39
C GLY A 82 -16.95 -4.34 -2.87
N LYS A 83 -17.66 -4.01 -1.78
CA LYS A 83 -17.66 -2.66 -1.20
C LYS A 83 -16.37 -2.35 -0.44
N ALA A 84 -15.85 -3.32 0.30
CA ALA A 84 -14.56 -3.20 0.98
C ALA A 84 -13.41 -3.12 -0.03
N LEU A 85 -13.41 -4.00 -1.04
CA LEU A 85 -12.42 -4.02 -2.12
C LEU A 85 -12.43 -2.69 -2.90
N GLY A 86 -13.60 -2.14 -3.21
CA GLY A 86 -13.71 -0.85 -3.90
C GLY A 86 -13.09 0.31 -3.12
N ARG A 87 -13.27 0.34 -1.80
CA ARG A 87 -12.63 1.36 -0.94
C ARG A 87 -11.11 1.21 -0.91
N ILE A 88 -10.61 -0.03 -0.79
CA ILE A 88 -9.17 -0.30 -0.78
C ILE A 88 -8.55 0.03 -2.14
N ALA A 89 -9.22 -0.33 -3.24
CA ALA A 89 -8.80 0.01 -4.60
C ALA A 89 -8.72 1.52 -4.80
N MET A 90 -9.70 2.27 -4.32
CA MET A 90 -9.69 3.73 -4.38
C MET A 90 -8.51 4.32 -3.60
N LEU A 91 -8.24 3.82 -2.40
CA LEU A 91 -7.09 4.26 -1.60
C LEU A 91 -5.76 3.96 -2.30
N PHE A 92 -5.58 2.76 -2.85
CA PHE A 92 -4.37 2.41 -3.57
C PHE A 92 -4.19 3.25 -4.83
N LEU A 93 -5.26 3.52 -5.56
CA LEU A 93 -5.21 4.40 -6.73
C LEU A 93 -4.80 5.82 -6.35
N LEU A 94 -5.42 6.39 -5.33
CA LEU A 94 -5.09 7.74 -4.84
C LEU A 94 -3.64 7.82 -4.37
N LEU A 95 -3.18 6.83 -3.58
CA LEU A 95 -1.81 6.79 -3.09
C LEU A 95 -0.80 6.62 -4.23
N ASN A 96 -1.08 5.76 -5.21
CA ASN A 96 -0.22 5.62 -6.39
C ASN A 96 -0.18 6.91 -7.22
N LEU A 97 -1.31 7.60 -7.37
CA LEU A 97 -1.37 8.89 -8.06
C LEU A 97 -0.57 9.95 -7.31
N THR A 98 -0.74 10.06 -5.99
CA THR A 98 0.06 10.97 -5.16
C THR A 98 1.54 10.64 -5.27
N ASN A 99 1.92 9.36 -5.26
CA ASN A 99 3.31 8.93 -5.40
C ASN A 99 3.89 9.30 -6.77
N ALA A 100 3.14 9.08 -7.86
CA ALA A 100 3.53 9.46 -9.21
C ALA A 100 3.67 10.98 -9.37
N LEU A 101 2.74 11.75 -8.81
CA LEU A 101 2.83 13.21 -8.80
C LEU A 101 4.01 13.68 -7.97
N ALA A 102 4.29 13.04 -6.82
CA ALA A 102 5.45 13.36 -6.01
C ALA A 102 6.76 13.10 -6.77
N THR A 103 6.88 11.98 -7.49
CA THR A 103 8.06 11.71 -8.33
C THR A 103 8.21 12.70 -9.49
N LEU A 104 7.10 13.16 -10.08
CA LEU A 104 7.10 14.15 -11.16
C LEU A 104 7.36 15.58 -10.64
N SER A 105 7.02 15.88 -9.39
CA SER A 105 7.22 17.20 -8.78
C SER A 105 8.69 17.55 -8.53
N PHE A 106 9.60 16.58 -8.67
CA PHE A 106 11.04 16.82 -8.59
C PHE A 106 11.66 17.29 -9.92
N ILE A 107 10.84 17.46 -10.96
CA ILE A 107 11.23 18.05 -12.25
C ILE A 107 11.03 19.58 -12.23
#